data_AF-A0A2R6AYI5-F1
#
_entry.id   AF-A0A2R6AYI5-F1
#
_cell.length_a   1.000
_cell.length_b   1.000
_cell.length_c   1.000
_cell.angle_alpha   90.00
_cell.angle_beta   90.00
_cell.angle_gamma   90.00
#
_symmetry.space_group_name_H-M   'P 1'
#
loop_
_entity.id
_entity.type
_entity.pdbx_description
1 polymer ?
#
loop_
_entity_poly.entity_id
_entity_poly.type
_entity_poly.pdbx_seq_one_letter_code
_entity_poly.pdbx_strand_id
1 'polypeptide(L)'
;MIITGVGAALAKVLIYYGALGFGGRLRRNRNVRLLSRWVNKKSFLLSLFITAFIPILPLDDYLYIGAGANRARLPGMLAVTISAKISKSAFEISLELLGIIRVTDYLRVLGITSVELSLLLSVFFLVLGVILYELDWERILGVLKKRGVAG
;
A
#
# COMPACT_ATOMS: atom_id res chain seq x y z
N MET A 1 8.46 -15.18 -6.90
CA MET A 1 8.02 -14.97 -5.50
C MET A 1 9.11 -14.35 -4.62
N ILE A 2 10.29 -14.96 -4.50
CA ILE A 2 11.33 -14.48 -3.57
C ILE A 2 11.95 -13.14 -4.05
N ILE A 3 12.30 -13.04 -5.33
CA ILE A 3 12.92 -11.82 -5.91
C ILE A 3 11.96 -10.62 -5.84
N THR A 4 10.67 -10.82 -6.15
CA THR A 4 9.64 -9.77 -6.08
C THR A 4 9.31 -9.39 -4.64
N GLY A 5 9.30 -10.35 -3.71
CA GLY A 5 9.12 -10.11 -2.27
C GLY A 5 10.28 -9.33 -1.66
N VAL A 6 11.53 -9.67 -2.00
CA VAL A 6 12.74 -8.98 -1.52
C VAL A 6 12.84 -7.57 -2.11
N GLY A 7 12.62 -7.41 -3.42
CA GLY A 7 12.60 -6.09 -4.06
C GLY A 7 11.54 -5.16 -3.45
N ALA A 8 10.35 -5.69 -3.17
CA ALA A 8 9.32 -4.95 -2.47
C ALA A 8 9.72 -4.58 -1.04
N ALA A 9 10.29 -5.51 -0.27
CA ALA A 9 10.74 -5.24 1.09
C ALA A 9 11.82 -4.14 1.12
N LEU A 10 12.78 -4.18 0.19
CA LEU A 10 13.79 -3.14 0.03
C LEU A 10 13.17 -1.77 -0.31
N ALA A 11 12.20 -1.73 -1.23
CA ALA A 11 11.47 -0.50 -1.52
C ALA A 11 10.77 0.04 -0.27
N LYS A 12 10.13 -0.82 0.54
CA LYS A 12 9.51 -0.41 1.82
C LYS A 12 10.51 0.14 2.82
N VAL A 13 11.71 -0.44 2.89
CA VAL A 13 12.81 0.05 3.73
C VAL A 13 13.23 1.45 3.29
N LEU A 14 13.40 1.68 1.98
CA LEU A 14 13.73 3.00 1.43
C LEU A 14 12.66 4.03 1.74
N ILE A 15 11.38 3.69 1.55
CA ILE A 15 10.25 4.56 1.87
C ILE A 15 10.23 4.91 3.37
N TYR A 16 10.41 3.91 4.24
CA TYR A 16 10.46 4.11 5.68
C TYR A 16 11.56 5.07 6.09
N TYR A 17 12.80 4.83 5.64
CA TYR A 17 13.94 5.65 6.03
C TYR A 17 13.90 7.04 5.40
N GLY A 18 13.40 7.17 4.17
CA GLY A 18 13.11 8.47 3.56
C GLY A 18 12.13 9.27 4.43
N ALA A 19 11.02 8.64 4.84
CA ALA A 19 10.04 9.28 5.70
C ALA A 19 10.56 9.57 7.12
N LEU A 20 11.45 8.72 7.65
CA LEU A 20 12.15 8.97 8.92
C LEU A 20 12.99 10.25 8.84
N GLY A 21 13.76 10.44 7.76
CA GLY A 21 14.56 11.63 7.51
C GLY A 21 13.71 12.91 7.38
N PHE A 22 12.56 12.82 6.70
CA PHE A 22 11.64 13.94 6.53
C PHE A 22 10.56 14.05 7.63
N GLY A 23 10.67 13.27 8.71
CA GLY A 23 9.61 13.11 9.71
C GLY A 23 9.12 14.43 10.32
N GLY A 24 10.02 15.39 10.52
CA GLY A 24 9.65 16.73 11.04
C GLY A 24 8.69 17.51 10.12
N ARG A 25 8.84 17.39 8.80
CA ARG A 25 7.94 18.02 7.82
C ARG A 25 6.68 17.17 7.61
N LEU A 26 6.84 15.86 7.46
CA LEU A 26 5.73 14.94 7.19
C LEU A 26 4.68 14.92 8.31
N ARG A 27 5.10 15.05 9.58
CA ARG A 27 4.19 15.09 10.73
C ARG A 27 3.27 16.32 10.76
N ARG A 28 3.52 17.34 9.93
CA ARG A 28 2.59 18.48 9.76
C ARG A 28 1.34 18.09 8.99
N ASN A 29 1.43 17.07 8.13
CA ASN A 29 0.27 16.54 7.41
C ASN A 29 -0.67 15.82 8.39
N ARG A 30 -1.98 16.11 8.28
CA ARG A 30 -3.00 15.56 9.18
C ARG A 30 -3.07 14.04 9.13
N ASN A 31 -2.91 13.43 7.97
CA ASN A 31 -2.96 11.98 7.78
C ASN A 31 -1.79 11.29 8.48
N VAL A 32 -0.58 11.83 8.35
CA VAL A 32 0.62 11.31 9.03
C VAL A 32 0.48 11.44 10.56
N ARG A 33 -0.12 12.53 11.02
CA ARG A 33 -0.42 12.73 12.45
C ARG A 33 -1.53 11.80 12.94
N LEU A 34 -2.56 11.53 12.13
CA LEU A 34 -3.58 10.54 12.45
C LEU A 34 -2.93 9.15 12.62
N LEU A 35 -2.08 8.74 11.68
CA LEU A 35 -1.35 7.48 11.75
C LEU A 35 -0.50 7.36 13.01
N SER A 36 0.09 8.45 13.50
CA SER A 36 0.89 8.45 14.74
C SER A 36 0.14 7.91 15.96
N ARG A 37 -1.18 8.13 16.04
CA ARG A 37 -2.03 7.66 17.15
C ARG A 37 -2.33 6.17 17.08
N TRP A 38 -2.09 5.57 15.93
CA TRP A 38 -2.51 4.21 15.61
C TRP A 38 -1.35 3.26 15.34
N VAL A 39 -0.19 3.78 14.92
CA VAL A 39 0.96 3.00 14.45
C VAL A 39 1.50 1.96 15.46
N ASN A 40 1.30 2.20 16.76
CA ASN A 40 1.73 1.28 17.82
C ASN A 40 0.65 0.25 18.22
N LYS A 41 -0.54 0.28 17.63
CA LYS A 41 -1.64 -0.64 17.95
C LYS A 41 -1.55 -1.90 17.09
N LYS A 42 -1.99 -3.04 17.62
CA LYS A 42 -2.09 -4.30 16.84
C LYS A 42 -2.96 -4.15 15.57
N SER A 43 -3.99 -3.31 15.64
CA SER A 43 -4.85 -3.03 14.48
C SER A 43 -4.11 -2.36 13.32
N PHE A 44 -3.00 -1.65 13.56
CA PHE A 44 -2.16 -1.11 12.49
C PHE A 44 -1.52 -2.22 11.66
N LEU A 45 -1.00 -3.27 12.30
CA LEU A 45 -0.41 -4.42 11.61
C LEU A 45 -1.46 -5.18 10.81
N LEU A 46 -2.68 -5.33 11.34
CA LEU A 46 -3.78 -5.95 10.60
C LEU A 46 -4.13 -5.15 9.35
N SER A 47 -4.24 -3.83 9.45
CA SER A 47 -4.52 -3.00 8.29
C SER A 47 -3.35 -2.95 7.32
N LEU A 48 -2.10 -3.01 7.80
CA LEU A 48 -0.93 -3.15 6.93
C LEU A 48 -1.02 -4.44 6.11
N PHE A 49 -1.43 -5.56 6.73
CA PHE A 49 -1.66 -6.81 6.02
C PHE A 49 -2.72 -6.65 4.92
N ILE A 50 -3.91 -6.13 5.29
CA ILE A 50 -5.03 -5.96 4.36
C ILE A 50 -4.65 -5.05 3.19
N THR A 51 -4.02 -3.91 3.49
CA THR A 51 -3.62 -2.93 2.49
C THR A 51 -2.50 -3.42 1.58
N ALA A 52 -1.57 -4.24 2.08
CA ALA A 52 -0.55 -4.90 1.26
C ALA A 52 -1.12 -6.04 0.39
N PHE A 53 -2.26 -6.60 0.79
CA PHE A 53 -2.97 -7.65 0.05
C PHE A 53 -3.84 -7.06 -1.07
N ILE A 54 -4.50 -5.92 -0.84
CA ILE A 54 -5.35 -5.25 -1.82
C ILE A 54 -4.52 -4.86 -3.07
N PRO A 55 -4.91 -5.30 -4.28
CA PRO A 55 -4.26 -4.85 -5.51
C PRO A 55 -4.66 -3.39 -5.84
N ILE A 56 -3.95 -2.77 -6.77
CA ILE A 56 -4.30 -1.47 -7.41
C ILE A 56 -4.04 -0.20 -6.59
N LEU A 57 -3.85 -0.28 -5.26
CA LEU A 57 -3.59 0.93 -4.46
C LEU A 57 -2.29 0.81 -3.66
N PRO A 58 -1.43 1.85 -3.63
CA PRO A 58 -0.19 1.87 -2.84
C PRO A 58 -0.48 2.19 -1.37
N LEU A 59 -1.52 1.58 -0.79
CA LEU A 59 -2.00 1.92 0.56
C LEU A 59 -0.99 1.56 1.64
N ASP A 60 -0.31 0.43 1.48
CA ASP A 60 0.73 0.00 2.40
C ASP A 60 1.96 0.93 2.33
N ASP A 61 2.30 1.52 1.18
CA ASP A 61 3.36 2.55 1.07
C ASP A 61 3.10 3.74 2.00
N TYR A 62 1.85 4.26 2.09
CA TYR A 62 1.53 5.34 3.02
C TYR A 62 1.67 4.95 4.48
N LEU A 63 1.34 3.70 4.82
CA LEU A 63 1.53 3.20 6.17
C LEU A 63 3.02 3.16 6.53
N TYR A 64 3.90 2.84 5.57
CA TYR A 64 5.35 2.94 5.74
C TYR A 64 5.85 4.38 5.84
N ILE A 65 5.29 5.33 5.07
CA ILE A 65 5.59 6.76 5.21
C ILE A 65 5.19 7.26 6.61
N GLY A 66 3.95 6.98 7.03
CA GLY A 66 3.43 7.38 8.33
C GLY A 66 4.21 6.74 9.48
N ALA A 67 4.60 5.47 9.34
CA ALA A 67 5.43 4.77 10.31
C ALA A 67 6.84 5.34 10.42
N GLY A 68 7.51 5.60 9.29
CA GLY A 68 8.84 6.21 9.25
C GLY A 68 8.84 7.59 9.88
N ALA A 69 7.90 8.45 9.50
CA ALA A 69 7.74 9.78 10.07
C ALA A 69 7.49 9.77 11.60
N ASN A 70 6.96 8.66 12.15
CA ASN A 70 6.67 8.49 13.57
C ASN A 70 7.61 7.51 14.30
N ARG A 71 8.69 7.06 13.65
CA ARG A 71 9.70 6.15 14.22
C ARG A 71 9.15 4.81 14.73
N ALA A 72 8.14 4.26 14.06
CA ALA A 72 7.55 2.97 14.46
C ALA A 72 8.48 1.78 14.19
N ARG A 73 8.21 0.62 14.81
CA ARG A 73 9.08 -0.56 14.68
C ARG A 73 8.98 -1.20 13.30
N LEU A 74 9.98 -0.98 12.47
CA LEU A 74 10.09 -1.52 11.11
C LEU A 74 10.06 -3.06 11.00
N PRO A 75 10.72 -3.86 11.88
CA PRO A 75 10.80 -5.31 11.69
C PRO A 75 9.43 -6.00 11.66
N GLY A 76 8.51 -5.60 12.54
CA GLY A 76 7.15 -6.16 12.56
C GLY A 76 6.35 -5.82 11.32
N MET A 77 6.55 -4.63 10.76
CA MET A 77 5.90 -4.21 9.52
C MET A 77 6.41 -5.01 8.31
N LEU A 78 7.73 -5.22 8.22
CA LEU A 78 8.33 -6.02 7.16
C LEU A 78 7.85 -7.46 7.20
N ALA A 79 7.80 -8.07 8.39
CA ALA A 79 7.27 -9.42 8.55
C ALA A 79 5.83 -9.52 8.02
N VAL A 80 4.96 -8.59 8.42
CA VAL A 80 3.56 -8.55 7.95
C VAL A 80 3.47 -8.34 6.43
N THR A 81 4.26 -7.42 5.87
CA THR A 81 4.22 -7.10 4.44
C THR A 81 4.74 -8.25 3.58
N ILE A 82 5.83 -8.90 4.01
CA ILE A 82 6.36 -10.08 3.32
C ILE A 82 5.31 -11.20 3.35
N SER A 83 4.72 -11.48 4.50
CA SER A 83 3.65 -12.47 4.63
C SER A 83 2.46 -12.14 3.73
N ALA A 84 1.99 -10.89 3.72
CA ALA A 84 0.90 -10.46 2.85
C ALA A 84 1.22 -10.65 1.36
N LYS A 85 2.44 -10.32 0.93
CA LYS A 85 2.86 -10.49 -0.47
C LYS A 85 2.99 -11.97 -0.87
N ILE A 86 3.46 -12.82 0.02
CA ILE A 86 3.49 -14.28 -0.21
C ILE A 86 2.07 -14.80 -0.36
N SER A 87 1.17 -14.47 0.58
CA SER A 87 -0.24 -14.87 0.53
C SER A 87 -0.93 -14.36 -0.73
N LYS A 88 -0.71 -13.10 -1.10
CA LYS A 88 -1.27 -12.50 -2.30
C LYS A 88 -0.81 -13.21 -3.56
N SER A 89 0.49 -13.45 -3.68
CA SER A 89 1.04 -14.13 -4.85
C SER A 89 0.54 -15.58 -4.94
N ALA A 90 0.37 -16.28 -3.83
CA ALA A 90 -0.25 -17.60 -3.82
C ALA A 90 -1.71 -17.55 -4.29
N PHE A 91 -2.47 -16.53 -3.86
CA PHE A 91 -3.85 -16.31 -4.29
C PHE A 91 -3.95 -15.99 -5.79
N GLU A 92 -3.13 -15.08 -6.30
CA GLU A 92 -3.07 -14.72 -7.72
C GLU A 92 -2.74 -15.93 -8.60
N ILE A 93 -1.72 -16.72 -8.23
CA ILE A 93 -1.36 -17.96 -8.94
C ILE A 93 -2.54 -18.95 -8.96
N SER A 94 -3.24 -19.10 -7.83
CA SER A 94 -4.39 -20.00 -7.74
C SER A 94 -5.51 -19.56 -8.69
N LEU A 95 -5.76 -18.25 -8.80
CA LEU A 95 -6.75 -17.71 -9.72
C LEU A 95 -6.34 -17.81 -11.19
N GLU A 96 -5.05 -17.63 -11.50
CA GLU A 96 -4.51 -17.87 -12.85
C GLU A 96 -4.66 -19.34 -13.27
N LEU A 97 -4.35 -20.28 -12.37
CA LEU A 97 -4.52 -21.73 -12.61
C LEU A 97 -5.98 -22.14 -12.84
N LEU A 98 -6.92 -21.48 -12.16
CA LEU A 98 -8.36 -21.64 -12.39
C LEU A 98 -8.85 -20.96 -13.68
N GLY A 99 -7.98 -20.27 -14.41
CA GLY A 99 -8.31 -19.55 -15.65
C GLY A 99 -9.10 -18.27 -15.45
N ILE A 100 -9.23 -17.80 -14.20
CA ILE A 100 -10.06 -16.64 -13.81
C ILE A 100 -9.35 -15.32 -14.16
N ILE A 101 -8.02 -15.29 -14.11
CA ILE A 101 -7.21 -14.11 -14.44
C ILE A 101 -6.47 -14.37 -15.76
N ARG A 102 -6.95 -13.78 -16.86
CA ARG A 102 -6.25 -13.72 -18.17
C ARG A 102 -6.15 -12.29 -18.69
N VAL A 103 -5.88 -11.33 -17.82
CA VAL A 103 -5.91 -9.89 -18.16
C VAL A 103 -4.85 -9.52 -19.21
N THR A 104 -3.69 -10.18 -19.19
CA THR A 104 -2.61 -9.97 -20.16
C THR A 104 -2.94 -10.43 -21.57
N ASP A 105 -3.76 -11.48 -21.71
CA ASP A 105 -4.19 -11.96 -23.02
C ASP A 105 -5.19 -10.99 -23.65
N TYR A 106 -6.08 -10.39 -22.86
CA TYR A 106 -7.03 -9.38 -23.35
C TYR A 106 -6.33 -8.07 -23.76
N LEU A 107 -5.32 -7.61 -23.02
CA LEU A 107 -4.62 -6.36 -23.32
C LEU A 107 -3.69 -6.46 -24.55
N ARG A 108 -3.15 -7.66 -24.84
CA ARG A 108 -2.37 -7.90 -26.06
C ARG A 108 -3.18 -7.72 -27.34
N VAL A 109 -4.49 -8.01 -27.30
CA VAL A 109 -5.41 -7.79 -28.42
C VAL A 109 -5.56 -6.30 -28.76
N LEU A 110 -5.34 -5.41 -27.78
CA LEU A 110 -5.37 -3.96 -27.96
C LEU A 110 -4.03 -3.36 -28.43
N GLY A 111 -3.01 -4.19 -28.69
CA GLY A 111 -1.71 -3.75 -29.20
C GLY A 111 -0.82 -3.03 -28.19
N ILE A 112 -1.19 -3.00 -26.90
CA ILE A 112 -0.41 -2.35 -25.85
C ILE A 112 0.77 -3.23 -25.46
N THR A 113 1.99 -2.68 -25.54
CA THR A 113 3.20 -3.39 -25.12
C THR A 113 3.35 -3.43 -23.60
N SER A 114 4.07 -4.41 -23.06
CA SER A 114 4.34 -4.52 -21.62
C SER A 114 5.07 -3.29 -21.05
N VAL A 115 5.86 -2.61 -21.88
CA VAL A 115 6.60 -1.40 -21.51
C VAL A 115 5.64 -0.21 -21.36
N GLU A 116 4.77 0.02 -22.34
CA GLU A 116 3.77 1.10 -22.30
C GLU A 116 2.79 0.92 -21.14
N LEU A 117 2.35 -0.32 -20.90
CA LEU A 117 1.48 -0.62 -19.75
C LEU A 117 2.18 -0.30 -18.43
N SER A 118 3.47 -0.63 -18.31
CA SER A 118 4.26 -0.35 -17.10
C SER A 118 4.44 1.15 -16.87
N LEU A 119 4.67 1.92 -17.94
CA LEU A 119 4.75 3.39 -17.89
C LEU A 119 3.41 4.01 -17.47
N LEU A 120 2.30 3.61 -18.10
CA LEU A 120 0.96 4.09 -17.78
C LEU A 120 0.59 3.81 -16.33
N LEU A 121 0.82 2.58 -15.86
CA LEU A 121 0.57 2.21 -14.47
C LEU A 121 1.44 3.03 -13.52
N SER A 122 2.72 3.26 -13.83
CA SER A 122 3.60 4.07 -12.98
C SER A 122 3.09 5.50 -12.83
N VAL A 123 2.67 6.14 -13.93
CA VAL A 123 2.06 7.49 -13.90
C VAL A 123 0.76 7.47 -13.10
N PHE A 124 -0.12 6.50 -13.34
CA PHE A 124 -1.38 6.35 -12.60
C PHE A 124 -1.15 6.21 -11.10
N PHE A 125 -0.23 5.34 -10.69
CA PHE A 125 0.13 5.14 -9.29
C PHE A 125 0.76 6.37 -8.65
N LEU A 126 1.53 7.15 -9.40
CA LEU A 126 2.09 8.42 -8.92
C LEU A 126 0.99 9.47 -8.69
N VAL A 127 0.06 9.63 -9.64
CA VAL A 127 -1.07 10.56 -9.51
C VAL A 127 -1.97 10.15 -8.34
N LEU A 128 -2.31 8.87 -8.24
CA LEU A 128 -3.05 8.31 -7.12
C LEU A 128 -2.30 8.50 -5.79
N GLY A 129 -0.97 8.38 -5.87
CA GLY A 129 0.04 8.82 -4.91
C GLY A 129 -0.26 10.19 -4.29
N VAL A 130 -0.30 11.18 -5.15
CA VAL A 130 -0.53 12.58 -4.76
C VAL A 130 -1.94 12.76 -4.20
N ILE A 131 -2.96 12.20 -4.87
CA ILE A 131 -4.36 12.36 -4.45
C ILE A 131 -4.60 11.81 -3.05
N LEU A 132 -4.16 10.57 -2.78
CA LEU A 132 -4.36 9.94 -1.46
C LEU A 132 -3.60 10.67 -0.34
N TYR A 133 -2.45 11.28 -0.65
CA TYR A 133 -1.70 12.09 0.30
C TYR A 133 -2.45 13.37 0.71
N GLU A 134 -3.14 14.00 -0.25
CA GLU A 134 -3.89 15.25 -0.05
C GLU A 134 -5.27 15.05 0.59
N LEU A 135 -5.90 13.89 0.39
CA LEU A 135 -7.23 13.60 0.96
C LEU A 135 -7.24 13.65 2.49
N ASP A 136 -8.26 14.25 3.10
CA ASP A 136 -8.41 14.26 4.57
C ASP A 136 -9.01 12.94 5.07
N TRP A 137 -8.14 12.06 5.59
CA TRP A 137 -8.54 10.73 6.05
C TRP A 137 -9.40 10.80 7.30
N GLU A 138 -9.22 11.80 8.17
CA GLU A 138 -10.05 11.96 9.37
C GLU A 138 -11.50 12.24 8.97
N ARG A 139 -11.71 13.09 7.94
CA ARG A 139 -13.05 13.38 7.41
C ARG A 139 -13.69 12.12 6.81
N ILE A 140 -12.96 11.38 5.99
CA ILE A 140 -13.47 10.16 5.33
C ILE A 140 -13.87 9.12 6.38
N LEU A 141 -12.99 8.84 7.35
CA LEU A 141 -13.28 7.90 8.43
C LEU A 141 -14.45 8.37 9.30
N GLY A 142 -14.59 9.68 9.53
CA GLY A 142 -15.72 10.26 10.25
C GLY A 142 -17.06 10.02 9.54
N VAL A 143 -17.11 10.14 8.21
CA VAL A 143 -18.31 9.85 7.41
C VAL A 143 -18.64 8.36 7.44
N LEU A 144 -17.63 7.49 7.29
CA LEU A 144 -17.81 6.03 7.34
C LEU A 144 -18.31 5.57 8.70
N LYS A 145 -17.76 6.12 9.80
CA LYS A 145 -18.23 5.81 11.16
C LYS A 145 -19.69 6.23 11.37
N LYS A 146 -20.11 7.39 10.84
CA LYS A 146 -21.51 7.83 10.93
C LYS A 146 -22.46 6.92 10.14
N ARG A 147 -22.04 6.45 8.97
CA ARG A 147 -22.85 5.53 8.14
C ARG A 147 -22.93 4.11 8.70
N GLY A 148 -21.85 3.60 9.28
CA GLY A 148 -21.81 2.26 9.89
C GLY A 148 -22.50 2.14 11.26
N VAL A 149 -22.90 3.25 11.88
CA VAL A 149 -23.73 3.27 13.11
C VAL A 149 -25.23 3.43 12.77
N ALA A 150 -25.57 3.70 11.51
CA ALA A 150 -26.93 3.85 11.01
C ALA A 150 -27.43 2.64 10.20
N GLY A 151 -26.69 1.53 10.21
CA GLY A 151 -27.02 0.28 9.52
C GLY A 151 -27.07 -0.89 10.49
#